data_AF-A0A4R6N1A7-F1
#
_entry.id   AF-A0A4R6N1A7-F1
#
_cell.length_a   1.000
_cell.length_b   1.000
_cell.length_c   1.000
_cell.angle_alpha   90.00
_cell.angle_beta   90.00
_cell.angle_gamma   90.00
#
_symmetry.space_group_name_H-M   'P 1'
#
loop_
_entity.id
_entity.type
_entity.pdbx_description
1 polymer ?
#
loop_
_entity_poly.entity_id
_entity_poly.type
_entity_poly.pdbx_seq_one_letter_code
_entity_poly.pdbx_strand_id
1 'polypeptide(L)'
;MPITPSARIAALVLAAALGACASPTQHDEAWTRVASPTLDYRPDASPGAKAFAALVPDPQAYLHDIARKVARTLYKNPADVPAFSTLELRIERWENEPKGIAWKAGEPPRITVNVNAYYLEKYAADGGNVAEEVRGILFHEMTHAYQHYTGMAPQAIEGVADLVRYKAGYQPPRHRKTGGSFKDGYKTTSFFFAWLEEHKGFRDFGICFNASASPNGPASGQVTPWSWEAATAACTAGGRIDELWSEYQVWVAQNPSQTQR
;
A
#
# COMPACT_ATOMS: atom_id res chain seq x y z
N MET A 1 -35.58 27.37 69.24
CA MET A 1 -34.17 26.96 69.04
C MET A 1 -33.87 25.84 70.03
N PRO A 2 -33.08 24.78 69.72
CA PRO A 2 -32.19 24.63 68.55
C PRO A 2 -32.40 23.36 67.68
N ILE A 3 -31.64 23.33 66.56
CA ILE A 3 -31.29 22.22 65.65
C ILE A 3 -30.20 21.31 66.30
N THR A 4 -29.92 20.04 65.92
CA THR A 4 -30.33 19.15 64.80
C THR A 4 -30.31 17.67 65.26
N PRO A 5 -30.61 16.66 64.40
CA PRO A 5 -29.51 15.79 63.95
C PRO A 5 -29.49 15.44 62.45
N SER A 6 -28.31 15.07 61.96
CA SER A 6 -27.99 14.84 60.54
C SER A 6 -28.08 13.36 60.14
N ALA A 7 -28.69 13.08 58.98
CA ALA A 7 -28.67 11.77 58.34
C ALA A 7 -27.73 11.79 57.12
N ARG A 8 -26.77 10.86 57.07
CA ARG A 8 -25.86 10.70 55.93
C ARG A 8 -26.49 9.78 54.88
N ILE A 9 -26.66 10.26 53.66
CA ILE A 9 -26.98 9.43 52.49
C ILE A 9 -25.67 9.00 51.82
N ALA A 10 -25.49 7.70 51.60
CA ALA A 10 -24.36 7.17 50.84
C ALA A 10 -24.66 7.27 49.34
N ALA A 11 -23.78 7.95 48.59
CA ALA A 11 -23.86 8.00 47.13
C ALA A 11 -23.06 6.84 46.53
N LEU A 12 -23.74 5.91 45.85
CA LEU A 12 -23.12 4.83 45.09
C LEU A 12 -22.65 5.38 43.74
N VAL A 13 -21.34 5.49 43.52
CA VAL A 13 -20.79 5.94 42.23
C VAL A 13 -20.65 4.74 41.29
N LEU A 14 -21.51 4.70 40.27
CA LEU A 14 -21.40 3.73 39.17
C LEU A 14 -20.45 4.30 38.10
N ALA A 15 -19.23 3.75 38.01
CA ALA A 15 -18.27 4.16 37.00
C ALA A 15 -18.60 3.52 35.63
N ALA A 16 -19.12 4.31 34.70
CA ALA A 16 -19.25 3.90 33.30
C ALA A 16 -17.89 4.04 32.59
N ALA A 17 -17.34 2.94 32.10
CA ALA A 17 -16.10 2.95 31.32
C ALA A 17 -16.38 3.45 29.89
N LEU A 18 -16.16 4.75 29.67
CA LEU A 18 -16.10 5.33 28.32
C LEU A 18 -14.75 5.01 27.69
N GLY A 19 -14.74 4.33 26.54
CA GLY A 19 -13.53 4.10 25.77
C GLY A 19 -12.97 5.43 25.27
N ALA A 20 -11.76 5.78 25.71
CA ALA A 20 -11.12 7.04 25.33
C ALA A 20 -10.68 7.01 23.86
N CYS A 21 -11.15 7.97 23.07
CA CYS A 21 -10.55 8.26 21.77
C CYS A 21 -9.11 8.74 21.97
N ALA A 22 -8.16 8.13 21.26
CA ALA A 22 -6.76 8.54 21.29
C ALA A 22 -6.61 10.00 20.82
N SER A 23 -5.69 10.75 21.42
CA SER A 23 -5.40 12.13 20.98
C SER A 23 -4.77 12.11 19.58
N PRO A 24 -4.86 13.22 18.80
CA PRO A 24 -4.24 13.29 17.47
C PRO A 24 -2.75 12.94 17.47
N THR A 25 -2.02 13.36 18.51
CA THR A 25 -0.62 13.01 18.74
C THR A 25 -0.41 11.50 18.92
N GLN A 26 -1.20 10.84 19.76
CA GLN A 26 -1.11 9.41 20.04
C GLN A 26 -1.47 8.55 18.80
N HIS A 27 -2.39 9.05 17.96
CA HIS A 27 -2.73 8.43 16.69
C HIS A 27 -1.57 8.51 15.69
N ASP A 28 -0.92 9.66 15.53
CA ASP A 28 0.24 9.80 14.63
C ASP A 28 1.48 9.03 15.14
N GLU A 29 1.67 8.91 16.46
CA GLU A 29 2.67 8.01 17.04
C GLU A 29 2.42 6.54 16.65
N ALA A 30 1.16 6.10 16.64
CA ALA A 30 0.82 4.71 16.28
C ALA A 30 1.17 4.39 14.81
N TRP A 31 0.85 5.30 13.90
CA TRP A 31 1.30 5.20 12.49
C TRP A 31 2.82 5.27 12.34
N THR A 32 3.50 6.06 13.18
CA THR A 32 4.96 6.14 13.17
C THR A 32 5.57 4.81 13.61
N ARG A 33 5.08 4.19 14.68
CA ARG A 33 5.59 2.89 15.18
C ARG A 33 5.55 1.78 14.13
N VAL A 34 4.45 1.67 13.38
CA VAL A 34 4.28 0.58 12.38
C VAL A 34 4.92 0.87 11.02
N ALA A 35 5.44 2.08 10.81
CA ALA A 35 6.02 2.51 9.54
C ALA A 35 7.46 3.05 9.66
N SER A 36 8.14 2.76 10.77
CA SER A 36 9.52 3.13 11.02
C SER A 36 10.41 1.90 11.32
N PRO A 37 10.52 0.93 10.38
CA PRO A 37 11.46 -0.18 10.54
C PRO A 37 12.91 0.32 10.58
N THR A 38 13.78 -0.41 11.27
CA THR A 38 15.22 -0.15 11.23
C THR A 38 15.73 -0.41 9.81
N LEU A 39 16.49 0.53 9.25
CA LEU A 39 17.07 0.38 7.91
C LEU A 39 18.45 -0.28 7.96
N ASP A 40 18.62 -1.37 7.22
CA ASP A 40 19.92 -1.91 6.83
C ASP A 40 20.18 -1.57 5.36
N TYR A 41 20.93 -0.51 5.09
CA TYR A 41 21.17 0.01 3.75
C TYR A 41 22.45 -0.59 3.13
N ARG A 42 22.31 -1.23 1.97
CA ARG A 42 23.35 -2.00 1.27
C ARG A 42 23.47 -1.57 -0.20
N PRO A 43 24.00 -0.38 -0.50
CA PRO A 43 24.38 -0.02 -1.86
C PRO A 43 25.67 -0.74 -2.27
N ASP A 44 25.80 -1.07 -3.55
CA ASP A 44 27.08 -1.47 -4.15
C ASP A 44 27.90 -0.25 -4.62
N ALA A 45 29.00 -0.49 -5.33
CA ALA A 45 29.91 0.56 -5.82
C ALA A 45 29.56 1.11 -7.22
N SER A 46 28.44 0.70 -7.82
CA SER A 46 28.06 1.03 -9.20
C SER A 46 27.73 2.52 -9.41
N PRO A 47 27.78 3.01 -10.66
CA PRO A 47 27.20 4.30 -11.03
C PRO A 47 25.73 4.44 -10.62
N GLY A 48 24.90 3.42 -10.81
CA GLY A 48 23.48 3.44 -10.45
C GLY A 48 23.24 3.55 -8.94
N ALA A 49 24.01 2.83 -8.11
CA ALA A 49 23.92 2.93 -6.65
C ALA A 49 24.39 4.30 -6.14
N LYS A 50 25.42 4.88 -6.76
CA LYS A 50 25.86 6.26 -6.46
C LYS A 50 24.81 7.29 -6.87
N ALA A 51 24.14 7.10 -8.01
CA ALA A 51 23.04 7.96 -8.45
C ALA A 51 21.84 7.87 -7.48
N PHE A 52 21.47 6.67 -7.03
CA PHE A 52 20.45 6.49 -5.98
C PHE A 52 20.83 7.24 -4.69
N ALA A 53 22.06 7.08 -4.20
CA ALA A 53 22.52 7.74 -2.97
C ALA A 53 22.54 9.28 -3.08
N ALA A 54 22.82 9.83 -4.27
CA ALA A 54 22.74 11.26 -4.53
C ALA A 54 21.29 11.80 -4.55
N LEU A 55 20.33 10.97 -5.00
CA LEU A 55 18.90 11.29 -4.99
C LEU A 55 18.25 11.13 -3.60
N VAL A 56 18.78 10.21 -2.79
CA VAL A 56 18.25 9.82 -1.49
C VAL A 56 19.35 9.97 -0.41
N PRO A 57 19.68 11.20 0.02
CA PRO A 57 20.77 11.46 0.97
C PRO A 57 20.46 11.00 2.41
N ASP A 58 19.18 10.84 2.77
CA ASP A 58 18.74 10.16 3.99
C ASP A 58 17.77 9.02 3.61
N PRO A 59 18.29 7.81 3.33
CA PRO A 59 17.48 6.64 3.00
C PRO A 59 16.49 6.25 4.10
N GLN A 60 16.79 6.51 5.38
CA GLN A 60 15.94 6.10 6.48
C GLN A 60 14.70 7.00 6.57
N ALA A 61 14.88 8.32 6.60
CA ALA A 61 13.75 9.26 6.62
C ALA A 61 12.89 9.13 5.34
N TYR A 62 13.54 8.90 4.19
CA TYR A 62 12.86 8.70 2.91
C TYR A 62 11.99 7.43 2.88
N LEU A 63 12.53 6.29 3.33
CA LEU A 63 11.75 5.05 3.43
C LEU A 63 10.65 5.11 4.49
N HIS A 64 10.85 5.85 5.60
CA HIS A 64 9.79 6.06 6.60
C HIS A 64 8.65 6.95 6.07
N ASP A 65 8.93 7.92 5.19
CA ASP A 65 7.88 8.67 4.47
C ASP A 65 7.05 7.77 3.55
N ILE A 66 7.73 6.94 2.74
CA ILE A 66 7.08 5.99 1.84
C ILE A 66 6.27 4.96 2.64
N ALA A 67 6.86 4.34 3.67
CA ALA A 67 6.20 3.37 4.54
C ALA A 67 4.92 3.92 5.19
N ARG A 68 4.95 5.15 5.73
CA ARG A 68 3.74 5.77 6.32
C ARG A 68 2.64 5.97 5.29
N LYS A 69 2.99 6.35 4.05
CA LYS A 69 2.04 6.56 2.96
C LYS A 69 1.48 5.24 2.43
N VAL A 70 2.31 4.21 2.26
CA VAL A 70 1.88 2.85 1.93
C VAL A 70 0.91 2.32 2.98
N ALA A 71 1.29 2.35 4.27
CA ALA A 71 0.45 1.88 5.37
C ALA A 71 -0.89 2.61 5.43
N ARG A 72 -0.92 3.95 5.32
CA ARG A 72 -2.17 4.74 5.28
C ARG A 72 -2.99 4.58 3.99
N THR A 73 -2.42 4.00 2.93
CA THR A 73 -3.16 3.69 1.69
C THR A 73 -3.84 2.32 1.77
N LEU A 74 -3.27 1.39 2.55
CA LEU A 74 -3.71 -0.01 2.65
C LEU A 74 -4.57 -0.30 3.90
N TYR A 75 -4.50 0.55 4.93
CA TYR A 75 -5.07 0.30 6.26
C TYR A 75 -5.82 1.50 6.84
N LYS A 76 -6.89 1.23 7.59
CA LYS A 76 -7.60 2.25 8.40
C LYS A 76 -7.07 2.36 9.82
N ASN A 77 -6.59 1.27 10.41
CA ASN A 77 -6.01 1.26 11.75
C ASN A 77 -4.55 0.78 11.68
N PRO A 78 -3.63 1.40 12.44
CA PRO A 78 -2.24 0.94 12.49
C PRO A 78 -2.09 -0.46 13.10
N ALA A 79 -3.06 -0.94 13.87
CA ALA A 79 -3.07 -2.30 14.44
C ALA A 79 -3.24 -3.41 13.39
N ASP A 80 -3.77 -3.08 12.21
CA ASP A 80 -3.98 -4.04 11.11
C ASP A 80 -2.72 -4.19 10.22
N VAL A 81 -1.75 -3.29 10.38
CA VAL A 81 -0.50 -3.24 9.59
C VAL A 81 0.43 -4.39 10.01
N PRO A 82 0.94 -5.22 9.08
CA PRO A 82 1.92 -6.25 9.38
C PRO A 82 3.18 -5.70 10.06
N ALA A 83 3.57 -6.31 11.18
CA ALA A 83 4.74 -5.92 11.93
C ALA A 83 6.01 -6.58 11.39
N PHE A 84 6.98 -5.78 10.94
CA PHE A 84 8.37 -6.20 10.74
C PHE A 84 9.31 -5.13 11.34
N SER A 85 10.48 -5.54 11.83
CA SER A 85 11.38 -4.64 12.57
C SER A 85 12.54 -4.10 11.73
N THR A 86 12.87 -4.78 10.62
CA THR A 86 14.03 -4.43 9.80
C THR A 86 13.70 -4.50 8.31
N LEU A 87 14.05 -3.44 7.61
CA LEU A 87 14.07 -3.37 6.16
C LEU A 87 15.52 -3.37 5.69
N GLU A 88 15.88 -4.36 4.89
CA GLU A 88 17.16 -4.37 4.18
C GLU A 88 16.94 -3.77 2.78
N LEU A 89 17.44 -2.55 2.55
CA LEU A 89 17.40 -1.92 1.22
C LEU A 89 18.73 -2.17 0.51
N ARG A 90 18.68 -2.97 -0.54
CA ARG A 90 19.80 -3.20 -1.46
C ARG A 90 19.69 -2.31 -2.68
N ILE A 91 20.82 -1.76 -3.11
CA ILE A 91 20.96 -1.12 -4.42
C ILE A 91 22.13 -1.81 -5.11
N GLU A 92 21.84 -2.95 -5.74
CA GLU A 92 22.82 -3.82 -6.40
C GLU A 92 22.69 -3.68 -7.93
N ARG A 93 23.78 -3.86 -8.66
CA ARG A 93 23.79 -3.82 -10.13
C ARG A 93 23.77 -5.23 -10.73
N TRP A 94 22.70 -5.58 -11.44
CA TRP A 94 22.62 -6.88 -12.14
C TRP A 94 22.07 -6.78 -13.56
N GLU A 95 22.66 -7.56 -14.46
CA GLU A 95 22.38 -7.56 -15.92
C GLU A 95 21.82 -8.90 -16.44
N ASN A 96 21.90 -9.96 -15.64
CA ASN A 96 21.42 -11.30 -16.00
C ASN A 96 19.90 -11.37 -16.23
N GLU A 97 19.16 -10.37 -15.74
CA GLU A 97 17.74 -10.17 -16.03
C GLU A 97 17.53 -8.77 -16.62
N PRO A 98 17.61 -8.59 -17.96
CA PRO A 98 17.53 -7.27 -18.60
C PRO A 98 16.20 -6.51 -18.44
N LYS A 99 15.18 -7.15 -17.84
CA LYS A 99 13.89 -6.57 -17.47
C LYS A 99 13.67 -6.46 -15.96
N GLY A 100 14.62 -6.92 -15.13
CA GLY A 100 14.55 -6.86 -13.68
C GLY A 100 14.73 -5.42 -13.18
N ILE A 101 13.69 -4.89 -12.55
CA ILE A 101 13.65 -3.50 -12.02
C ILE A 101 13.98 -3.50 -10.53
N ALA A 102 13.26 -4.31 -9.76
CA ALA A 102 13.38 -4.45 -8.32
C ALA A 102 12.72 -5.77 -7.87
N TRP A 103 12.83 -6.10 -6.57
CA TRP A 103 12.09 -7.19 -5.94
C TRP A 103 12.00 -7.06 -4.41
N LYS A 104 10.94 -7.67 -3.83
CA LYS A 104 10.77 -7.98 -2.39
C LYS A 104 11.13 -9.43 -2.09
N ALA A 105 11.85 -9.67 -1.00
CA ALA A 105 12.07 -10.99 -0.43
C ALA A 105 12.05 -10.97 1.11
N GLY A 106 12.16 -12.14 1.74
CA GLY A 106 12.11 -12.30 3.19
C GLY A 106 10.70 -12.17 3.77
N GLU A 107 10.58 -12.44 5.06
CA GLU A 107 9.35 -12.37 5.85
C GLU A 107 9.65 -11.79 7.25
N PRO A 108 8.65 -11.31 8.01
CA PRO A 108 8.89 -10.74 9.34
C PRO A 108 9.74 -11.67 10.24
N PRO A 109 10.73 -11.13 10.97
CA PRO A 109 10.93 -9.71 11.27
C PRO A 109 11.78 -8.92 10.25
N ARG A 110 12.31 -9.55 9.18
CA ARG A 110 13.25 -8.92 8.23
C ARG A 110 12.78 -9.05 6.78
N ILE A 111 12.40 -7.93 6.19
CA ILE A 111 12.07 -7.83 4.75
C ILE A 111 13.28 -7.28 4.00
N THR A 112 13.53 -7.78 2.79
CA THR A 112 14.52 -7.23 1.86
C THR A 112 13.79 -6.61 0.67
N VAL A 113 14.18 -5.39 0.29
CA VAL A 113 13.82 -4.76 -0.99
C VAL A 113 15.12 -4.49 -1.73
N ASN A 114 15.19 -4.88 -3.01
CA ASN A 114 16.35 -4.64 -3.86
C ASN A 114 15.96 -3.84 -5.10
N VAL A 115 16.73 -2.82 -5.46
CA VAL A 115 16.52 -2.00 -6.67
C VAL A 115 17.71 -2.16 -7.60
N ASN A 116 17.45 -2.47 -8.87
CA ASN A 116 18.49 -2.73 -9.84
C ASN A 116 19.19 -1.44 -10.28
N ALA A 117 20.42 -1.25 -9.83
CA ALA A 117 21.25 -0.12 -10.24
C ALA A 117 21.51 -0.09 -11.76
N TYR A 118 21.53 -1.25 -12.44
CA TYR A 118 21.67 -1.30 -13.90
C TYR A 118 20.42 -0.76 -14.61
N TYR A 119 19.23 -1.06 -14.08
CA TYR A 119 18.00 -0.47 -14.58
C TYR A 119 18.01 1.06 -14.41
N LEU A 120 18.47 1.57 -13.25
CA LEU A 120 18.57 3.01 -13.02
C LEU A 120 19.59 3.68 -13.96
N GLU A 121 20.74 3.05 -14.21
CA GLU A 121 21.74 3.49 -15.20
C GLU A 121 21.12 3.61 -16.60
N LYS A 122 20.42 2.56 -17.05
CA LYS A 122 19.75 2.54 -18.35
C LYS A 122 18.63 3.58 -18.44
N TYR A 123 17.78 3.68 -17.42
CA TYR A 123 16.67 4.62 -17.39
C TYR A 123 17.16 6.08 -17.43
N ALA A 124 18.27 6.38 -16.76
CA ALA A 124 18.94 7.67 -16.86
C ALA A 124 19.49 7.94 -18.27
N ALA A 125 20.16 6.96 -18.89
CA ALA A 125 20.72 7.07 -20.23
C ALA A 125 19.63 7.23 -21.32
N ASP A 126 18.48 6.59 -21.13
CA ASP A 126 17.29 6.73 -21.99
C ASP A 126 16.52 8.06 -21.73
N GLY A 127 17.04 8.96 -20.87
CA GLY A 127 16.48 10.29 -20.59
C GLY A 127 15.35 10.35 -19.57
N GLY A 128 15.14 9.29 -18.80
CA GLY A 128 14.08 9.18 -17.80
C GLY A 128 14.34 9.95 -16.50
N ASN A 129 13.27 10.34 -15.80
CA ASN A 129 13.35 11.02 -14.51
C ASN A 129 13.63 10.00 -13.38
N VAL A 130 14.91 9.72 -13.15
CA VAL A 130 15.37 8.72 -12.15
C VAL A 130 14.80 8.97 -10.76
N ALA A 131 14.59 10.24 -10.36
CA ALA A 131 14.04 10.58 -9.05
C ALA A 131 12.58 10.13 -8.87
N GLU A 132 11.76 10.30 -9.92
CA GLU A 132 10.36 9.82 -9.93
C GLU A 132 10.28 8.30 -10.04
N GLU A 133 11.15 7.67 -10.85
CA GLU A 133 11.14 6.21 -11.01
C GLU A 133 11.63 5.50 -9.75
N VAL A 134 12.70 5.97 -9.10
CA VAL A 134 13.16 5.46 -7.79
C VAL A 134 12.02 5.54 -6.76
N ARG A 135 11.30 6.66 -6.69
CA ARG A 135 10.18 6.80 -5.75
C ARG A 135 9.02 5.87 -6.10
N GLY A 136 8.71 5.72 -7.39
CA GLY A 136 7.67 4.81 -7.89
C GLY A 136 7.95 3.34 -7.61
N ILE A 137 9.19 2.89 -7.86
CA ILE A 137 9.68 1.56 -7.51
C ILE A 137 9.51 1.32 -6.01
N LEU A 138 9.99 2.25 -5.18
CA LEU A 138 9.91 2.07 -3.73
C LEU A 138 8.46 2.09 -3.21
N PHE A 139 7.52 2.82 -3.84
CA PHE A 139 6.10 2.68 -3.50
C PHE A 139 5.52 1.30 -3.84
N HIS A 140 5.94 0.71 -4.96
CA HIS A 140 5.53 -0.63 -5.37
C HIS A 140 6.13 -1.70 -4.43
N GLU A 141 7.46 -1.76 -4.28
CA GLU A 141 8.14 -2.77 -3.47
C GLU A 141 7.81 -2.68 -1.98
N MET A 142 7.68 -1.46 -1.43
CA MET A 142 7.25 -1.29 -0.04
C MET A 142 5.80 -1.72 0.16
N THR A 143 4.96 -1.69 -0.88
CA THR A 143 3.62 -2.27 -0.79
C THR A 143 3.68 -3.78 -0.61
N HIS A 144 4.58 -4.49 -1.28
CA HIS A 144 4.82 -5.93 -1.00
C HIS A 144 5.35 -6.22 0.42
N ALA A 145 5.99 -5.24 1.08
CA ALA A 145 6.41 -5.37 2.48
C ALA A 145 5.25 -5.18 3.49
N TYR A 146 4.21 -4.43 3.13
CA TYR A 146 3.10 -4.08 4.03
C TYR A 146 1.75 -4.72 3.69
N GLN A 147 1.51 -5.17 2.47
CA GLN A 147 0.21 -5.70 2.07
C GLN A 147 -0.03 -7.12 2.57
N HIS A 148 -1.30 -7.48 2.69
CA HIS A 148 -1.71 -8.85 2.91
C HIS A 148 -1.79 -9.63 1.59
N TYR A 149 -1.53 -10.93 1.65
CA TYR A 149 -1.43 -11.79 0.46
C TYR A 149 -1.95 -13.23 0.66
N THR A 150 -2.58 -13.54 1.80
CA THR A 150 -3.03 -14.91 2.09
C THR A 150 -4.09 -15.38 1.09
N GLY A 151 -3.71 -16.31 0.22
CA GLY A 151 -4.56 -16.85 -0.86
C GLY A 151 -4.76 -15.91 -2.05
N MET A 152 -4.19 -14.69 -2.02
CA MET A 152 -4.35 -13.71 -3.10
C MET A 152 -3.63 -14.19 -4.37
N ALA A 153 -4.27 -14.06 -5.53
CA ALA A 153 -3.64 -14.37 -6.82
C ALA A 153 -2.43 -13.44 -7.07
N PRO A 154 -1.32 -13.91 -7.67
CA PRO A 154 -0.14 -13.07 -7.93
C PRO A 154 -0.46 -11.77 -8.67
N GLN A 155 -1.37 -11.80 -9.64
CA GLN A 155 -1.73 -10.59 -10.40
C GLN A 155 -2.57 -9.60 -9.59
N ALA A 156 -3.26 -10.05 -8.54
CA ALA A 156 -3.89 -9.17 -7.55
C ALA A 156 -2.83 -8.54 -6.63
N ILE A 157 -1.82 -9.31 -6.21
CA ILE A 157 -0.67 -8.86 -5.40
C ILE A 157 0.08 -7.71 -6.11
N GLU A 158 0.37 -7.86 -7.41
CA GLU A 158 0.96 -6.80 -8.25
C GLU A 158 0.01 -5.62 -8.48
N GLY A 159 -1.30 -5.90 -8.63
CA GLY A 159 -2.33 -4.89 -8.85
C GLY A 159 -2.55 -3.96 -7.65
N VAL A 160 -2.39 -4.46 -6.43
CA VAL A 160 -2.43 -3.63 -5.20
C VAL A 160 -1.15 -2.80 -5.08
N ALA A 161 0.02 -3.36 -5.39
CA ALA A 161 1.29 -2.63 -5.40
C ALA A 161 1.29 -1.44 -6.39
N ASP A 162 0.86 -1.66 -7.63
CA ASP A 162 0.71 -0.57 -8.60
C ASP A 162 -0.46 0.38 -8.27
N LEU A 163 -1.48 -0.04 -7.52
CA LEU A 163 -2.52 0.87 -7.02
C LEU A 163 -1.95 1.86 -6.02
N VAL A 164 -1.08 1.41 -5.10
CA VAL A 164 -0.40 2.31 -4.16
C VAL A 164 0.59 3.22 -4.90
N ARG A 165 1.36 2.69 -5.87
CA ARG A 165 2.22 3.50 -6.77
C ARG A 165 1.42 4.57 -7.51
N TYR A 166 0.23 4.23 -8.01
CA TYR A 166 -0.71 5.15 -8.65
C TYR A 166 -1.23 6.23 -7.70
N LYS A 167 -1.76 5.85 -6.53
CA LYS A 167 -2.29 6.80 -5.53
C LYS A 167 -1.21 7.72 -4.95
N ALA A 168 0.07 7.31 -5.00
CA ALA A 168 1.22 8.13 -4.67
C ALA A 168 1.66 9.10 -5.79
N GLY A 169 1.09 9.01 -7.00
CA GLY A 169 1.38 9.86 -8.15
C GLY A 169 2.45 9.33 -9.11
N TYR A 170 3.00 8.12 -8.88
CA TYR A 170 4.13 7.56 -9.64
C TYR A 170 3.73 6.59 -10.75
N GLN A 171 2.46 6.66 -11.20
CA GLN A 171 1.94 5.95 -12.36
C GLN A 171 0.95 6.85 -13.11
N PRO A 172 1.38 7.51 -14.19
CA PRO A 172 0.53 8.44 -14.93
C PRO A 172 -0.76 7.80 -15.49
N PRO A 173 -1.95 8.42 -15.33
CA PRO A 173 -3.21 7.94 -15.91
C PRO A 173 -3.14 7.65 -17.42
N ARG A 174 -2.26 8.35 -18.15
CA ARG A 174 -1.97 8.15 -19.59
C ARG A 174 -1.48 6.74 -20.00
N HIS A 175 -1.31 5.81 -19.06
CA HIS A 175 -1.03 4.40 -19.36
C HIS A 175 -2.30 3.52 -19.33
N ARG A 176 -3.47 4.06 -18.97
CA ARG A 176 -4.78 3.42 -19.10
C ARG A 176 -5.06 3.11 -20.58
N LYS A 177 -5.59 1.92 -20.87
CA LYS A 177 -5.93 1.48 -22.24
C LYS A 177 -7.06 0.45 -22.21
N THR A 178 -7.76 0.31 -23.34
CA THR A 178 -8.75 -0.75 -23.53
C THR A 178 -8.10 -2.10 -23.83
N GLY A 179 -8.86 -3.18 -23.67
CA GLY A 179 -8.40 -4.56 -23.79
C GLY A 179 -7.76 -5.10 -22.51
N GLY A 180 -7.25 -6.33 -22.60
CA GLY A 180 -6.67 -7.06 -21.47
C GLY A 180 -7.70 -7.64 -20.50
N SER A 181 -7.24 -7.96 -19.29
CA SER A 181 -8.04 -8.48 -18.19
C SER A 181 -7.67 -7.79 -16.87
N PHE A 182 -8.60 -7.72 -15.93
CA PHE A 182 -8.27 -7.41 -14.53
C PHE A 182 -7.30 -8.43 -13.90
N LYS A 183 -7.10 -9.59 -14.54
CA LYS A 183 -6.13 -10.63 -14.17
C LYS A 183 -4.73 -10.42 -14.78
N ASP A 184 -4.46 -9.32 -15.50
CA ASP A 184 -3.15 -9.05 -16.12
C ASP A 184 -2.09 -8.51 -15.14
N GLY A 185 -2.51 -8.04 -13.96
CA GLY A 185 -1.64 -7.49 -12.92
C GLY A 185 -1.20 -6.05 -13.18
N TYR A 186 -0.29 -5.57 -12.32
CA TYR A 186 0.41 -4.30 -12.46
C TYR A 186 -0.53 -3.12 -12.82
N LYS A 187 -0.14 -2.29 -13.79
CA LYS A 187 -0.89 -1.17 -14.34
C LYS A 187 -2.31 -1.49 -14.76
N THR A 188 -2.56 -2.66 -15.37
CA THR A 188 -3.89 -3.01 -15.88
C THR A 188 -4.89 -3.20 -14.73
N THR A 189 -4.51 -3.98 -13.72
CA THR A 189 -5.33 -4.23 -12.53
C THR A 189 -5.45 -2.98 -11.65
N SER A 190 -4.34 -2.29 -11.39
CA SER A 190 -4.33 -1.09 -10.55
C SER A 190 -5.19 0.05 -11.09
N PHE A 191 -5.20 0.28 -12.41
CA PHE A 191 -6.08 1.32 -12.99
C PHE A 191 -7.57 0.97 -12.91
N PHE A 192 -7.92 -0.32 -12.96
CA PHE A 192 -9.29 -0.77 -12.71
C PHE A 192 -9.68 -0.56 -11.24
N PHE A 193 -8.80 -0.91 -10.29
CA PHE A 193 -9.03 -0.64 -8.87
C PHE A 193 -9.15 0.87 -8.57
N ALA A 194 -8.30 1.70 -9.19
CA ALA A 194 -8.41 3.15 -9.11
C ALA A 194 -9.76 3.64 -9.65
N TRP A 195 -10.23 3.13 -10.80
CA TRP A 195 -11.55 3.48 -11.33
C TRP A 195 -12.71 3.08 -10.41
N LEU A 196 -12.60 1.94 -9.70
CA LEU A 196 -13.59 1.54 -8.70
C LEU A 196 -13.70 2.57 -7.56
N GLU A 197 -12.57 3.09 -7.07
CA GLU A 197 -12.53 4.13 -6.04
C GLU A 197 -12.95 5.52 -6.55
N GLU A 198 -12.40 5.95 -7.68
CA GLU A 198 -12.49 7.32 -8.22
C GLU A 198 -13.81 7.61 -8.96
N HIS A 199 -14.37 6.60 -9.64
CA HIS A 199 -15.46 6.79 -10.61
C HIS A 199 -16.68 5.92 -10.33
N LYS A 200 -16.52 4.67 -9.86
CA LYS A 200 -17.65 3.80 -9.49
C LYS A 200 -18.16 4.07 -8.07
N GLY A 201 -17.36 4.74 -7.22
CA GLY A 201 -17.77 5.20 -5.89
C GLY A 201 -17.39 4.28 -4.72
N PHE A 202 -16.66 3.19 -4.98
CA PHE A 202 -16.17 2.27 -3.95
C PHE A 202 -14.89 2.82 -3.29
N ARG A 203 -14.99 3.97 -2.62
CA ARG A 203 -13.85 4.83 -2.20
C ARG A 203 -12.72 4.14 -1.43
N ASP A 204 -13.04 3.07 -0.69
CA ASP A 204 -12.08 2.30 0.12
C ASP A 204 -11.75 0.93 -0.51
N PHE A 205 -11.98 0.73 -1.81
CA PHE A 205 -11.84 -0.57 -2.46
C PHE A 205 -10.44 -1.17 -2.25
N GLY A 206 -9.36 -0.41 -2.42
CA GLY A 206 -8.00 -0.91 -2.22
C GLY A 206 -7.72 -1.39 -0.79
N ILE A 207 -8.25 -0.67 0.22
CA ILE A 207 -8.15 -1.05 1.63
C ILE A 207 -8.91 -2.36 1.89
N CYS A 208 -10.15 -2.44 1.42
CA CYS A 208 -10.98 -3.64 1.57
C CYS A 208 -10.39 -4.85 0.83
N PHE A 209 -9.87 -4.64 -0.38
CA PHE A 209 -9.32 -5.70 -1.20
C PHE A 209 -7.99 -6.22 -0.63
N ASN A 210 -7.16 -5.35 -0.03
CA ASN A 210 -6.04 -5.75 0.81
C ASN A 210 -6.51 -6.58 2.02
N ALA A 211 -7.51 -6.10 2.78
CA ALA A 211 -8.09 -6.81 3.91
C ALA A 211 -8.64 -8.21 3.55
N SER A 212 -9.16 -8.40 2.32
CA SER A 212 -9.66 -9.68 1.83
C SER A 212 -8.63 -10.83 1.89
N ALA A 213 -7.33 -10.50 1.90
CA ALA A 213 -6.24 -11.47 1.98
C ALA A 213 -5.53 -11.47 3.35
N SER A 214 -6.14 -10.88 4.39
CA SER A 214 -5.54 -10.80 5.72
C SER A 214 -5.22 -12.17 6.31
N PRO A 215 -4.05 -12.40 6.93
CA PRO A 215 -3.74 -13.66 7.62
C PRO A 215 -4.54 -13.85 8.92
N ASN A 216 -5.17 -12.79 9.44
CA ASN A 216 -5.79 -12.74 10.77
C ASN A 216 -7.25 -13.24 10.81
N GLY A 217 -7.74 -13.84 9.73
CA GLY A 217 -9.08 -14.43 9.65
C GLY A 217 -10.20 -13.44 9.29
N PRO A 218 -11.46 -13.92 9.17
CA PRO A 218 -12.57 -13.11 8.66
C PRO A 218 -12.91 -11.86 9.47
N ALA A 219 -12.55 -11.81 10.76
CA ALA A 219 -12.71 -10.63 11.60
C ALA A 219 -11.88 -9.42 11.12
N SER A 220 -10.77 -9.68 10.41
CA SER A 220 -9.94 -8.67 9.75
C SER A 220 -10.30 -8.47 8.27
N GLY A 221 -11.48 -8.94 7.84
CA GLY A 221 -11.97 -8.82 6.46
C GLY A 221 -11.55 -9.96 5.51
N GLN A 222 -10.83 -10.99 5.99
CA GLN A 222 -10.37 -12.09 5.14
C GLN A 222 -11.54 -12.81 4.43
N VAL A 223 -11.35 -13.07 3.14
CA VAL A 223 -12.21 -13.92 2.31
C VAL A 223 -11.55 -15.29 2.16
N THR A 224 -12.26 -16.36 2.53
CA THR A 224 -11.75 -17.73 2.47
C THR A 224 -12.80 -18.70 1.90
N PRO A 225 -12.48 -19.48 0.85
CA PRO A 225 -11.29 -19.36 0.01
C PRO A 225 -11.25 -18.01 -0.72
N TRP A 226 -10.04 -17.46 -0.92
CA TRP A 226 -9.87 -16.22 -1.66
C TRP A 226 -10.15 -16.44 -3.15
N SER A 227 -10.92 -15.54 -3.77
CA SER A 227 -11.09 -15.47 -5.23
C SER A 227 -11.30 -14.01 -5.65
N TRP A 228 -11.04 -13.71 -6.91
CA TRP A 228 -11.29 -12.38 -7.49
C TRP A 228 -12.75 -11.96 -7.30
N GLU A 229 -13.66 -12.89 -7.57
CA GLU A 229 -15.10 -12.70 -7.51
C GLU A 229 -15.55 -12.45 -6.06
N ALA A 230 -15.09 -13.27 -5.10
CA ALA A 230 -15.46 -13.16 -3.69
C ALA A 230 -14.86 -11.91 -3.02
N ALA A 231 -13.59 -11.60 -3.28
CA ALA A 231 -12.92 -10.40 -2.78
C ALA A 231 -13.56 -9.11 -3.34
N THR A 232 -13.86 -9.06 -4.64
CA THR A 232 -14.56 -7.92 -5.23
C THR A 232 -15.98 -7.78 -4.71
N ALA A 233 -16.75 -8.87 -4.60
CA ALA A 233 -18.11 -8.82 -4.08
C ALA A 233 -18.16 -8.28 -2.63
N ALA A 234 -17.23 -8.70 -1.77
CA ALA A 234 -17.10 -8.18 -0.40
C ALA A 234 -16.85 -6.66 -0.37
N CYS A 235 -16.08 -6.13 -1.31
CA CYS A 235 -15.70 -4.71 -1.38
C CYS A 235 -16.61 -3.82 -2.24
N THR A 236 -17.63 -4.40 -2.90
CA THR A 236 -18.51 -3.69 -3.84
C THR A 236 -19.99 -3.95 -3.58
N ALA A 237 -20.34 -4.38 -2.36
CA ALA A 237 -21.71 -4.73 -1.96
C ALA A 237 -22.38 -5.78 -2.88
N GLY A 238 -21.62 -6.80 -3.30
CA GLY A 238 -22.08 -7.89 -4.17
C GLY A 238 -21.83 -7.69 -5.67
N GLY A 239 -21.11 -6.64 -6.08
CA GLY A 239 -20.78 -6.39 -7.48
C GLY A 239 -19.94 -7.52 -8.11
N ARG A 240 -20.28 -7.89 -9.35
CA ARG A 240 -19.57 -8.95 -10.10
C ARG A 240 -18.38 -8.35 -10.85
N ILE A 241 -17.19 -8.93 -10.67
CA ILE A 241 -15.95 -8.36 -11.21
C ILE A 241 -15.95 -8.27 -12.75
N ASP A 242 -16.53 -9.25 -13.46
CA ASP A 242 -16.60 -9.23 -14.92
C ASP A 242 -17.50 -8.10 -15.47
N GLU A 243 -18.59 -7.77 -14.76
CA GLU A 243 -19.46 -6.63 -15.11
C GLU A 243 -18.75 -5.31 -14.85
N LEU A 244 -18.14 -5.15 -13.67
CA LEU A 244 -17.37 -3.98 -13.30
C LEU A 244 -16.19 -3.73 -14.25
N TRP A 245 -15.51 -4.81 -14.68
CA TRP A 245 -14.46 -4.74 -15.69
C TRP A 245 -15.01 -4.31 -17.06
N SER A 246 -16.16 -4.85 -17.46
CA SER A 246 -16.82 -4.46 -18.73
C SER A 246 -17.24 -2.98 -18.72
N GLU A 247 -17.77 -2.49 -17.60
CA GLU A 247 -18.06 -1.06 -17.41
C GLU A 247 -16.79 -0.20 -17.49
N TYR A 248 -15.71 -0.60 -16.80
CA TYR A 248 -14.42 0.09 -16.85
C TYR A 248 -13.89 0.18 -18.29
N GLN A 249 -13.97 -0.90 -19.07
CA GLN A 249 -13.55 -0.92 -20.46
C GLN A 249 -14.33 0.06 -21.34
N VAL A 250 -15.66 0.16 -21.14
CA VAL A 250 -16.50 1.19 -21.80
C VAL A 250 -16.09 2.59 -21.35
N TRP A 251 -15.87 2.80 -20.06
CA TRP A 251 -15.46 4.10 -19.53
C TRP A 251 -14.10 4.56 -20.08
N VAL A 252 -13.11 3.68 -20.16
CA VAL A 252 -11.79 3.98 -20.74
C VAL A 252 -11.90 4.38 -22.21
N ALA A 253 -12.74 3.68 -22.99
CA ALA A 253 -12.98 4.00 -24.40
C ALA A 253 -13.63 5.39 -24.58
N GLN A 254 -14.49 5.80 -23.66
CA GLN A 254 -15.21 7.09 -23.69
C GLN A 254 -14.40 8.27 -23.12
N ASN A 255 -13.31 8.01 -22.37
CA ASN A 255 -12.54 9.04 -21.68
C ASN A 255 -11.06 9.09 -22.13
N PRO A 256 -10.76 9.27 -23.44
CA PRO A 256 -9.38 9.24 -23.94
C PRO A 256 -8.48 10.36 -23.38
N SER A 257 -9.05 11.44 -22.87
CA SER A 257 -8.29 12.50 -22.18
C SER A 257 -7.74 12.06 -20.82
N GLN A 258 -8.31 11.02 -20.21
CA GLN A 258 -7.79 10.34 -19.00
C GLN A 258 -6.79 9.24 -19.35
N THR A 259 -6.55 8.98 -20.64
CA THR A 259 -5.56 8.03 -21.16
C THR A 259 -4.48 8.68 -22.02
N GLN A 260 -4.56 9.99 -22.29
CA GLN A 260 -3.61 10.73 -23.14
C GLN A 260 -3.39 12.17 -22.65
N ARG A 261 -2.50 12.34 -21.65
CA ARG A 261 -1.67 13.53 -21.40
C ARG A 261 -0.38 13.08 -20.72
#